data_AF-A0AAD8LVQ3-F1
#
_entry.id   AF-A0AAD8LVQ3-F1
#
_cell.length_a   1.000
_cell.length_b   1.000
_cell.length_c   1.000
_cell.angle_alpha   90.00
_cell.angle_beta   90.00
_cell.angle_gamma   90.00
#
_symmetry.space_group_name_H-M   'P 1'
#
loop_
_entity.id
_entity.type
_entity.pdbx_description
1 polymer ?
#
loop_
_entity_poly.entity_id
_entity_poly.type
_entity_poly.pdbx_seq_one_letter_code
_entity_poly.pdbx_strand_id
1 'polypeptide(L)'
;MVSGQNSPSGGPTNHIVLSWRVKKGERGERKDGGYIDDDVMKKLESHPNLKELIVEGFLGMKPALWINKMVNLVTITLKDCNKCEVLPPLGHLPQLRILEIAGMKNVKGIGNPVKYTSRTNHILPKIKECVEAVTITRARRTLYQSLTKLKFSNLPKLEEWEEVVVTTRGNSQSEFPKLESFKIKNCPKLRKTMKSCFPSLKKLSIGNSESSMILESISENVSSLETVKLGGGNSCRSSTSHSRTESIINMLLRNNSLSLSKFNIIKVQGQ
;
A
#
# COMPACT_ATOMS: atom_id res chain seq x y z
N MET A 1 0.77 -24.75 -7.31
CA MET A 1 2.24 -24.96 -7.35
C MET A 1 2.87 -23.60 -7.18
N VAL A 2 3.82 -23.43 -6.25
CA VAL A 2 4.56 -22.17 -6.09
C VAL A 2 5.73 -22.20 -7.06
N SER A 3 5.64 -21.45 -8.15
CA SER A 3 6.79 -21.24 -9.04
C SER A 3 7.53 -19.99 -8.57
N GLY A 4 8.72 -20.18 -7.99
CA GLY A 4 9.69 -19.10 -7.80
C GLY A 4 10.56 -19.04 -9.05
N GLN A 5 10.56 -17.93 -9.77
CA GLN A 5 11.50 -17.71 -10.88
C GLN A 5 12.60 -16.78 -10.40
N ASN A 6 13.84 -17.28 -10.41
CA ASN A 6 15.04 -16.46 -10.26
C ASN A 6 15.43 -15.87 -11.61
N SER A 7 16.21 -14.79 -11.60
CA SER A 7 16.80 -14.26 -12.83
C SER A 7 17.71 -15.32 -13.48
N PRO A 8 17.77 -15.43 -14.82
CA PRO A 8 18.54 -16.46 -15.52
C PRO A 8 20.06 -16.26 -15.48
N SER A 9 20.56 -15.15 -14.91
CA SER A 9 21.99 -14.91 -14.73
C SER A 9 22.45 -15.40 -13.34
N GLY A 10 23.45 -16.28 -13.30
CA GLY A 10 23.98 -16.94 -12.10
C GLY A 10 24.71 -16.04 -11.09
N GLY A 11 24.24 -14.80 -10.86
CA GLY A 11 24.67 -13.92 -9.78
C GLY A 11 23.73 -13.97 -8.56
N PRO A 12 24.06 -13.27 -7.46
CA PRO A 12 23.18 -13.21 -6.29
C PRO A 12 21.80 -12.66 -6.65
N THR A 13 20.76 -13.45 -6.37
CA THR A 13 19.36 -13.14 -6.70
C THR A 13 18.87 -11.92 -5.90
N ASN A 14 18.84 -10.74 -6.54
CA ASN A 14 18.31 -9.51 -5.94
C ASN A 14 16.79 -9.32 -6.20
N HIS A 15 16.17 -10.25 -6.92
CA HIS A 15 14.79 -10.16 -7.40
C HIS A 15 14.10 -11.52 -7.33
N ILE A 16 12.98 -11.60 -6.63
CA ILE A 16 12.18 -12.82 -6.49
C ILE A 16 10.73 -12.55 -6.87
N VAL A 17 10.20 -13.42 -7.73
CA VAL A 17 8.76 -13.51 -8.02
C VAL A 17 8.22 -14.79 -7.42
N LEU A 18 7.26 -14.66 -6.51
CA LEU A 18 6.48 -15.75 -5.96
C LEU A 18 5.09 -15.71 -6.60
N SER A 19 4.80 -16.63 -7.52
CA SER A 19 3.51 -16.71 -8.19
C SER A 19 2.79 -18.02 -7.83
N TRP A 20 1.53 -17.88 -7.41
CA TRP A 20 0.61 -18.98 -7.13
C TRP A 20 -0.41 -19.07 -8.26
N ARG A 21 -0.24 -20.06 -9.15
CA ARG A 21 -1.28 -20.41 -10.12
C ARG A 21 -2.11 -21.57 -9.60
N VAL A 22 -3.43 -21.38 -9.55
CA VAL A 22 -4.39 -22.48 -9.38
C VAL A 22 -4.61 -23.09 -10.77
N LYS A 23 -4.28 -24.37 -10.94
CA LYS A 23 -4.62 -25.08 -12.19
C LYS A 23 -6.14 -25.19 -12.28
N LYS A 24 -6.73 -24.80 -13.42
CA LYS A 24 -8.16 -25.00 -13.71
C LYS A 24 -8.44 -26.51 -13.64
N GLY A 25 -9.25 -26.95 -12.67
CA GLY A 25 -9.69 -28.35 -12.55
C GLY A 25 -9.60 -28.97 -11.15
N GLU A 26 -8.76 -28.47 -10.24
CA GLU A 26 -8.67 -28.99 -8.87
C GLU A 26 -9.66 -28.29 -7.94
N ARG A 27 -10.90 -28.79 -7.88
CA ARG A 27 -11.83 -28.52 -6.77
C ARG A 27 -11.35 -29.28 -5.53
N GLY A 28 -10.31 -28.76 -4.90
CA GLY A 28 -9.87 -29.19 -3.58
C GLY A 28 -9.89 -27.99 -2.65
N GLU A 29 -10.83 -27.96 -1.71
CA GLU A 29 -10.70 -27.12 -0.52
C GLU A 29 -9.44 -27.56 0.22
N ARG A 30 -8.31 -26.91 -0.06
CA ARG A 30 -7.12 -27.07 0.76
C ARG A 30 -7.42 -26.38 2.09
N LYS A 31 -7.82 -27.19 3.07
CA LYS A 31 -7.85 -26.82 4.49
C LYS A 31 -6.41 -26.50 4.92
N ASP A 32 -6.30 -25.43 5.71
CA ASP A 32 -5.09 -24.84 6.28
C ASP A 32 -4.12 -24.09 5.36
N GLY A 33 -4.18 -22.76 5.48
CA GLY A 33 -3.18 -21.82 4.98
C GLY A 33 -1.87 -21.78 5.79
N GLY A 34 -1.63 -22.76 6.68
CA GLY A 34 -0.40 -22.88 7.47
C GLY A 34 0.79 -23.37 6.63
N TYR A 35 0.57 -24.36 5.73
CA TYR A 35 1.65 -24.94 4.91
C TYR A 35 2.28 -23.99 3.89
N ILE A 36 1.58 -22.92 3.51
CA ILE A 36 2.07 -21.98 2.48
C ILE A 36 3.09 -20.99 3.08
N ASP A 37 3.01 -20.71 4.38
CA ASP A 37 3.85 -19.70 5.02
C ASP A 37 5.30 -20.19 5.22
N ASP A 38 5.46 -21.41 5.75
CA ASP A 38 6.79 -21.96 6.07
C ASP A 38 7.63 -22.24 4.81
N ASP A 39 7.00 -22.69 3.71
CA ASP A 39 7.68 -22.92 2.43
C ASP A 39 8.10 -21.62 1.74
N VAL A 40 7.32 -20.55 1.92
CA VAL A 40 7.65 -19.20 1.44
C VAL A 40 8.82 -18.66 2.25
N MET A 41 8.75 -18.80 3.58
CA MET A 41 9.80 -18.38 4.49
C MET A 41 11.15 -19.00 4.17
N LYS A 42 11.21 -20.33 4.02
CA LYS A 42 12.46 -21.02 3.69
C LYS A 42 13.10 -20.52 2.39
N LYS A 43 12.29 -20.23 1.37
CA LYS A 43 12.80 -19.68 0.10
C LYS A 43 13.33 -18.28 0.26
N LEU A 44 12.64 -17.47 1.06
CA LEU A 44 12.94 -16.06 1.24
C LEU A 44 14.12 -15.80 2.19
N GLU A 45 14.29 -16.61 3.25
CA GLU A 45 15.42 -16.55 4.18
C GLU A 45 16.76 -16.85 3.48
N SER A 46 16.75 -17.57 2.37
CA SER A 46 17.97 -17.89 1.61
C SER A 46 18.56 -16.70 0.81
N HIS A 47 17.91 -15.54 0.80
CA HIS A 47 18.28 -14.41 -0.05
C HIS A 47 18.49 -13.10 0.73
N PRO A 48 19.63 -12.94 1.44
CA PRO A 48 19.89 -11.75 2.27
C PRO A 48 20.00 -10.44 1.46
N ASN A 49 20.28 -10.52 0.15
CA ASN A 49 20.42 -9.37 -0.75
C ASN A 49 19.15 -9.07 -1.55
N LEU A 50 18.01 -9.65 -1.18
CA LEU A 50 16.75 -9.45 -1.90
C LEU A 50 16.34 -7.97 -1.89
N LYS A 51 16.19 -7.38 -3.08
CA LYS A 51 15.76 -5.99 -3.28
C LYS A 51 14.34 -5.88 -3.83
N GLU A 52 13.90 -6.84 -4.63
CA GLU A 52 12.58 -6.81 -5.25
C GLU A 52 11.80 -8.09 -4.98
N LEU A 53 10.59 -7.92 -4.46
CA LEU A 53 9.66 -8.98 -4.14
C LEU A 53 8.34 -8.75 -4.88
N ILE A 54 7.97 -9.71 -5.72
CA ILE A 54 6.67 -9.75 -6.38
C ILE A 54 5.92 -10.97 -5.86
N VAL A 55 4.74 -10.76 -5.28
CA VAL A 55 3.84 -11.82 -4.79
C VAL A 55 2.56 -11.76 -5.62
N GLU A 56 2.24 -12.84 -6.32
CA GLU A 56 1.07 -12.93 -7.20
C GLU A 56 0.18 -14.12 -6.83
N GLY A 57 -1.12 -13.88 -6.66
CA GLY A 57 -2.11 -14.94 -6.49
C GLY A 57 -2.03 -15.66 -5.13
N PHE A 58 -1.36 -15.07 -4.13
CA PHE A 58 -1.16 -15.70 -2.83
C PHE A 58 -2.49 -16.20 -2.23
N LEU A 59 -2.50 -17.50 -1.90
CA LEU A 59 -3.69 -18.21 -1.43
C LEU A 59 -3.77 -18.28 0.11
N GLY A 60 -2.80 -17.70 0.82
CA GLY A 60 -2.88 -17.56 2.28
C GLY A 60 -3.74 -16.37 2.69
N MET A 61 -4.21 -16.36 3.93
CA MET A 61 -5.08 -15.31 4.46
C MET A 61 -4.33 -14.02 4.82
N LYS A 62 -3.02 -14.10 5.05
CA LYS A 62 -2.18 -12.96 5.43
C LYS A 62 -0.81 -13.16 4.78
N PRO A 63 -0.30 -12.19 3.99
CA PRO A 63 1.12 -12.21 3.65
C PRO A 63 1.85 -12.02 4.97
N ALA A 64 2.56 -13.05 5.39
CA ALA A 64 2.97 -13.20 6.77
C ALA A 64 4.01 -12.15 7.19
N LEU A 65 4.33 -12.18 8.48
CA LEU A 65 5.28 -11.30 9.16
C LEU A 65 6.69 -11.31 8.56
N TRP A 66 6.94 -12.16 7.58
CA TRP A 66 8.21 -12.31 6.90
C TRP A 66 8.60 -11.12 6.03
N ILE A 67 7.64 -10.39 5.46
CA ILE A 67 7.95 -9.15 4.72
C ILE A 67 8.67 -8.15 5.65
N ASN A 68 8.31 -8.14 6.94
CA ASN A 68 8.90 -7.24 7.94
C ASN A 68 10.35 -7.60 8.29
N LYS A 69 10.79 -8.84 8.03
CA LYS A 69 12.18 -9.27 8.29
C LYS A 69 13.13 -8.86 7.17
N MET A 70 12.61 -8.37 6.04
CA MET A 70 13.39 -8.09 4.84
C MET A 70 13.79 -6.63 4.71
N VAL A 71 14.73 -6.22 5.55
CA VAL A 71 15.19 -4.82 5.65
C VAL A 71 15.82 -4.25 4.37
N ASN A 72 16.27 -5.12 3.45
CA ASN A 72 16.92 -4.75 2.20
C ASN A 72 15.94 -4.57 1.01
N LEU A 73 14.64 -4.81 1.23
CA LEU A 73 13.64 -4.64 0.17
C LEU A 73 13.51 -3.19 -0.26
N VAL A 74 13.64 -3.01 -1.57
CA VAL A 74 13.47 -1.74 -2.29
C VAL A 74 12.10 -1.67 -2.97
N THR A 75 11.63 -2.80 -3.48
CA THR A 75 10.38 -2.87 -4.25
C THR A 75 9.51 -4.02 -3.74
N ILE A 76 8.26 -3.72 -3.41
CA ILE A 76 7.24 -4.71 -3.07
C ILE A 76 6.06 -4.55 -4.02
N THR A 77 5.69 -5.66 -4.68
CA THR A 77 4.50 -5.73 -5.53
C THR A 77 3.61 -6.89 -5.06
N LEU A 78 2.37 -6.58 -4.65
CA LEU A 78 1.35 -7.57 -4.29
C LEU A 78 0.23 -7.55 -5.34
N LYS A 79 -0.01 -8.69 -5.98
CA LYS A 79 -0.99 -8.83 -7.07
C LYS A 79 -1.95 -9.98 -6.81
N ASP A 80 -3.25 -9.75 -6.94
CA ASP A 80 -4.28 -10.79 -6.98
C ASP A 80 -4.30 -11.75 -5.77
N CYS A 81 -3.74 -11.32 -4.62
CA CYS A 81 -3.74 -12.03 -3.34
C CYS A 81 -5.13 -11.95 -2.69
N ASN A 82 -6.11 -12.59 -3.32
CA ASN A 82 -7.53 -12.35 -3.08
C ASN A 82 -8.07 -12.88 -1.75
N LYS A 83 -7.34 -13.76 -1.05
CA LYS A 83 -7.72 -14.21 0.29
C LYS A 83 -7.22 -13.29 1.40
N CYS A 84 -6.35 -12.33 1.09
CA CYS A 84 -5.83 -11.41 2.07
C CYS A 84 -6.89 -10.37 2.46
N GLU A 85 -7.16 -10.26 3.76
CA GLU A 85 -8.08 -9.25 4.30
C GLU A 85 -7.37 -8.04 4.93
N VAL A 86 -6.17 -8.25 5.46
CA VAL A 86 -5.37 -7.20 6.11
C VAL A 86 -3.92 -7.36 5.71
N LEU A 87 -3.24 -6.26 5.38
CA LEU A 87 -1.81 -6.23 5.12
C LEU A 87 -1.04 -5.77 6.37
N PRO A 88 0.16 -6.33 6.62
CA PRO A 88 1.01 -5.90 7.73
C PRO A 88 1.46 -4.44 7.54
N PRO A 89 1.99 -3.79 8.59
CA PRO A 89 2.70 -2.52 8.47
C PRO A 89 3.93 -2.66 7.58
N LEU A 90 4.08 -1.77 6.60
CA LEU A 90 5.18 -1.78 5.64
C LEU A 90 6.05 -0.52 5.75
N GLY A 91 5.61 0.50 6.48
CA GLY A 91 6.28 1.78 6.62
C GLY A 91 7.59 1.75 7.36
N HIS A 92 7.86 0.69 8.13
CA HIS A 92 9.13 0.52 8.85
C HIS A 92 10.31 0.09 7.96
N LEU A 93 10.06 -0.40 6.74
CA LEU A 93 11.10 -0.92 5.86
C LEU A 93 12.02 0.22 5.37
N PRO A 94 13.32 0.20 5.72
CA PRO A 94 14.17 1.38 5.56
C PRO A 94 14.57 1.67 4.12
N GLN A 95 14.63 0.65 3.26
CA GLN A 95 15.04 0.77 1.85
C GLN A 95 13.85 0.79 0.89
N LEU A 96 12.61 0.67 1.38
CA LEU A 96 11.43 0.54 0.54
C LEU A 96 11.18 1.83 -0.24
N ARG A 97 11.36 1.77 -1.57
CA ARG A 97 11.18 2.89 -2.51
C ARG A 97 9.91 2.78 -3.32
N ILE A 98 9.46 1.56 -3.62
CA ILE A 98 8.30 1.30 -4.47
C ILE A 98 7.37 0.29 -3.80
N LEU A 99 6.11 0.69 -3.61
CA LEU A 99 5.04 -0.19 -3.13
C LEU A 99 3.87 -0.19 -4.11
N GLU A 100 3.60 -1.36 -4.71
CA GLU A 100 2.46 -1.57 -5.60
C GLU A 100 1.52 -2.66 -5.06
N ILE A 101 0.23 -2.33 -4.95
CA ILE A 101 -0.81 -3.26 -4.49
C ILE A 101 -1.95 -3.24 -5.50
N ALA A 102 -2.21 -4.39 -6.13
CA ALA A 102 -3.16 -4.49 -7.23
C ALA A 102 -4.06 -5.73 -7.17
N GLY A 103 -5.33 -5.56 -7.51
CA GLY A 103 -6.25 -6.68 -7.74
C GLY A 103 -6.63 -7.48 -6.50
N MET A 104 -6.34 -6.99 -5.29
CA MET A 104 -6.66 -7.70 -4.05
C MET A 104 -8.09 -7.39 -3.59
N LYS A 105 -9.03 -8.27 -3.96
CA LYS A 105 -10.49 -8.03 -3.82
C LYS A 105 -11.01 -7.98 -2.39
N ASN A 106 -10.32 -8.61 -1.43
CA ASN A 106 -10.80 -8.74 -0.05
C ASN A 106 -10.04 -7.91 0.99
N VAL A 107 -8.99 -7.18 0.58
CA VAL A 107 -8.23 -6.33 1.51
C VAL A 107 -9.13 -5.20 2.00
N LYS A 108 -9.25 -5.08 3.32
CA LYS A 108 -10.02 -4.06 4.02
C LYS A 108 -9.13 -3.03 4.72
N GLY A 109 -7.96 -3.45 5.18
CA GLY A 109 -7.05 -2.61 5.95
C GLY A 109 -5.58 -2.82 5.58
N ILE A 110 -4.81 -1.74 5.63
CA ILE A 110 -3.35 -1.75 5.48
C ILE A 110 -2.74 -1.06 6.70
N GLY A 111 -1.76 -1.71 7.33
CA GLY A 111 -0.90 -1.04 8.32
C GLY A 111 -1.37 -1.10 9.77
N ASN A 112 -2.58 -1.57 10.06
CA ASN A 112 -3.07 -1.69 11.43
C ASN A 112 -2.58 -3.01 12.08
N PRO A 113 -1.59 -2.96 13.01
CA PRO A 113 -1.02 -4.17 13.60
C PRO A 113 -2.04 -4.94 14.43
N VAL A 114 -2.98 -4.24 15.06
CA VAL A 114 -4.04 -4.84 15.89
C VAL A 114 -5.00 -5.62 15.00
N LYS A 115 -5.54 -5.02 13.94
CA LYS A 115 -6.44 -5.73 13.00
C LYS A 115 -5.76 -6.88 12.30
N TYR A 116 -4.46 -6.76 12.05
CA TYR A 116 -3.65 -7.84 11.49
C TYR A 116 -3.52 -9.02 12.48
N THR A 117 -3.49 -8.78 13.81
CA THR A 117 -3.28 -9.83 14.83
C THR A 117 -4.57 -10.40 15.45
N SER A 118 -5.70 -9.68 15.45
CA SER A 118 -6.93 -10.06 16.20
C SER A 118 -7.65 -11.34 15.75
N ARG A 119 -7.23 -12.02 14.68
CA ARG A 119 -7.91 -13.23 14.17
C ARG A 119 -7.15 -14.54 14.37
N THR A 120 -6.07 -14.54 15.15
CA THR A 120 -5.18 -15.70 15.25
C THR A 120 -4.73 -15.90 16.69
N ASN A 121 -5.55 -16.62 17.47
CA ASN A 121 -5.31 -16.94 18.89
C ASN A 121 -4.04 -17.80 19.14
N HIS A 122 -3.36 -18.29 18.09
CA HIS A 122 -2.14 -19.11 18.18
C HIS A 122 -0.81 -18.35 17.92
N ILE A 123 -0.79 -17.01 17.80
CA ILE A 123 0.40 -16.24 17.32
C ILE A 123 1.09 -15.41 18.43
N LEU A 124 0.72 -15.57 19.71
CA LEU A 124 1.27 -14.79 20.84
C LEU A 124 2.82 -14.62 20.88
N PRO A 125 3.65 -15.62 20.54
CA PRO A 125 5.11 -15.45 20.52
C PRO A 125 5.62 -14.60 19.34
N LYS A 126 5.12 -14.85 18.11
CA LYS A 126 5.44 -14.05 16.91
C LYS A 126 4.86 -12.62 17.00
N ILE A 127 3.84 -12.41 17.84
CA ILE A 127 3.24 -11.10 18.15
C ILE A 127 4.24 -10.21 18.89
N LYS A 128 5.01 -10.73 19.86
CA LYS A 128 6.04 -9.92 20.56
C LYS A 128 7.07 -9.37 19.58
N GLU A 129 7.61 -10.20 18.69
CA GLU A 129 8.62 -9.79 17.71
C GLU A 129 8.11 -8.68 16.77
N CYS A 130 6.84 -8.75 16.36
CA CYS A 130 6.25 -7.73 15.47
C CYS A 130 5.88 -6.45 16.20
N VAL A 131 5.35 -6.58 17.42
CA VAL A 131 5.11 -5.43 18.28
C VAL A 131 6.45 -4.76 18.61
N GLU A 132 7.51 -5.51 18.86
CA GLU A 132 8.87 -5.00 19.07
C GLU A 132 9.44 -4.35 17.81
N ALA A 133 9.33 -4.95 16.62
CA ALA A 133 9.79 -4.33 15.36
C ALA A 133 9.05 -2.99 15.09
N VAL A 134 7.73 -2.96 15.34
CA VAL A 134 6.91 -1.74 15.29
C VAL A 134 7.31 -0.75 16.40
N THR A 135 7.67 -1.24 17.59
CA THR A 135 8.11 -0.43 18.75
C THR A 135 9.54 0.12 18.59
N ILE A 136 10.43 -0.58 17.86
CA ILE A 136 11.78 -0.11 17.51
C ILE A 136 11.70 0.96 16.42
N THR A 137 10.80 0.79 15.45
CA THR A 137 10.45 1.86 14.50
C THR A 137 9.98 3.12 15.23
N ARG A 138 9.34 2.98 16.39
CA ARG A 138 8.93 4.08 17.29
C ARG A 138 10.09 4.92 17.81
N ALA A 139 11.33 4.40 17.83
CA ALA A 139 12.54 5.20 18.12
C ALA A 139 13.05 5.97 16.89
N ARG A 140 12.69 5.53 15.68
CA ARG A 140 13.01 6.15 14.38
C ARG A 140 11.76 6.79 13.79
N ARG A 141 11.54 8.02 14.22
CA ARG A 141 10.37 8.93 14.08
C ARG A 141 9.78 9.20 12.67
N THR A 142 9.94 8.32 11.67
CA THR A 142 9.41 8.51 10.31
C THR A 142 9.04 7.17 9.65
N LEU A 143 7.76 6.99 9.32
CA LEU A 143 7.30 5.91 8.45
C LEU A 143 7.67 6.20 6.99
N TYR A 144 7.74 5.15 6.17
CA TYR A 144 7.97 5.21 4.73
C TYR A 144 9.12 6.17 4.32
N GLN A 145 10.20 6.20 5.12
CA GLN A 145 11.30 7.18 5.01
C GLN A 145 12.01 7.22 3.64
N SER A 146 11.91 6.14 2.87
CA SER A 146 12.53 5.99 1.54
C SER A 146 11.51 5.85 0.42
N LEU A 147 10.20 5.84 0.71
CA LEU A 147 9.18 5.54 -0.27
C LEU A 147 9.07 6.68 -1.28
N THR A 148 9.24 6.36 -2.57
CA THR A 148 9.19 7.33 -3.69
C THR A 148 7.96 7.13 -4.57
N LYS A 149 7.45 5.89 -4.66
CA LYS A 149 6.29 5.54 -5.50
C LYS A 149 5.33 4.64 -4.72
N LEU A 150 4.07 5.05 -4.69
CA LEU A 150 2.98 4.31 -4.10
C LEU A 150 1.83 4.14 -5.09
N LYS A 151 1.35 2.90 -5.25
CA LYS A 151 0.28 2.60 -6.19
C LYS A 151 -0.71 1.58 -5.64
N PHE A 152 -1.97 1.99 -5.58
CA PHE A 152 -3.12 1.14 -5.28
C PHE A 152 -4.01 1.01 -6.52
N SER A 153 -4.41 -0.21 -6.86
CA SER A 153 -5.26 -0.47 -8.03
C SER A 153 -6.23 -1.62 -7.80
N ASN A 154 -7.52 -1.43 -8.09
CA ASN A 154 -8.55 -2.47 -7.97
C ASN A 154 -8.62 -3.08 -6.55
N LEU A 155 -8.79 -2.23 -5.54
CA LEU A 155 -8.95 -2.62 -4.13
C LEU A 155 -10.38 -2.26 -3.66
N PRO A 156 -11.43 -3.00 -4.10
CA PRO A 156 -12.82 -2.60 -3.94
C PRO A 156 -13.33 -2.60 -2.49
N LYS A 157 -12.67 -3.35 -1.60
CA LYS A 157 -13.03 -3.44 -0.18
C LYS A 157 -12.08 -2.68 0.75
N LEU A 158 -11.06 -2.00 0.20
CA LEU A 158 -10.11 -1.28 1.02
C LEU A 158 -10.82 -0.08 1.64
N GLU A 159 -10.95 -0.10 2.96
CA GLU A 159 -11.67 0.90 3.75
C GLU A 159 -10.70 1.81 4.51
N GLU A 160 -9.59 1.23 4.98
CA GLU A 160 -8.64 1.88 5.86
C GLU A 160 -7.19 1.71 5.40
N TRP A 161 -6.47 2.81 5.37
CA TRP A 161 -5.02 2.81 5.28
C TRP A 161 -4.47 3.67 6.42
N GLU A 162 -4.06 2.99 7.48
CA GLU A 162 -3.59 3.60 8.72
C GLU A 162 -2.51 2.71 9.34
N GLU A 163 -1.27 3.21 9.35
CA GLU A 163 -0.27 2.69 10.27
C GLU A 163 -0.53 3.31 11.63
N VAL A 164 -0.96 2.49 12.60
CA VAL A 164 -1.32 3.00 13.92
C VAL A 164 -0.05 3.49 14.63
N VAL A 165 0.15 4.79 14.63
CA VAL A 165 1.14 5.48 15.45
C VAL A 165 0.53 5.66 16.84
N VAL A 166 0.96 4.88 17.82
CA VAL A 166 0.65 5.17 19.23
C VAL A 166 1.50 6.36 19.64
N THR A 167 1.00 7.57 19.43
CA THR A 167 1.67 8.80 19.82
C THR A 167 1.62 8.97 21.33
N THR A 168 2.75 8.79 22.00
CA THR A 168 3.01 9.50 23.25
C THR A 168 3.43 10.93 22.89
N ARG A 169 2.49 11.88 23.02
CA ARG A 169 2.66 13.35 22.96
C ARG A 169 3.30 13.96 21.68
N GLY A 170 2.48 14.62 20.87
CA GLY A 170 2.65 16.06 20.62
C GLY A 170 3.28 16.55 19.30
N ASN A 171 4.02 15.75 18.53
CA ASN A 171 4.70 16.28 17.33
C ASN A 171 4.15 15.70 16.03
N SER A 172 3.69 16.58 15.13
CA SER A 172 3.27 16.28 13.76
C SER A 172 4.45 15.76 12.93
N GLN A 173 4.57 14.44 12.78
CA GLN A 173 5.61 13.79 11.97
C GLN A 173 5.17 13.66 10.50
N SER A 174 6.11 13.80 9.57
CA SER A 174 5.86 13.48 8.16
C SER A 174 5.99 11.98 7.93
N GLU A 175 4.92 11.37 7.46
CA GLU A 175 4.84 9.92 7.19
C GLU A 175 5.36 9.54 5.80
N PHE A 176 5.58 10.50 4.89
CA PHE A 176 6.01 10.26 3.52
C PHE A 176 7.01 11.33 3.04
N PRO A 177 8.20 11.43 3.65
CA PRO A 177 9.13 12.53 3.39
C PRO A 177 9.65 12.57 1.94
N LYS A 178 9.72 11.43 1.25
CA LYS A 178 10.32 11.30 -0.10
C LYS A 178 9.33 10.85 -1.18
N LEU A 179 8.02 10.79 -0.88
CA LEU A 179 7.05 10.27 -1.83
C LEU A 179 6.86 11.24 -3.00
N GLU A 180 7.21 10.81 -4.20
CA GLU A 180 7.16 11.65 -5.42
C GLU A 180 5.94 11.33 -6.29
N SER A 181 5.45 10.08 -6.25
CA SER A 181 4.36 9.62 -7.09
C SER A 181 3.35 8.80 -6.30
N PHE A 182 2.10 9.27 -6.26
CA PHE A 182 1.00 8.57 -5.62
C PHE A 182 -0.13 8.31 -6.63
N LYS A 183 -0.49 7.02 -6.79
CA LYS A 183 -1.54 6.59 -7.71
C LYS A 183 -2.58 5.71 -7.02
N ILE A 184 -3.85 6.05 -7.18
CA ILE A 184 -4.99 5.28 -6.68
C ILE A 184 -5.96 5.09 -7.84
N LYS A 185 -6.35 3.83 -8.11
CA LYS A 185 -7.35 3.53 -9.14
C LYS A 185 -8.33 2.45 -8.66
N ASN A 186 -9.63 2.65 -8.84
CA ASN A 186 -10.67 1.66 -8.52
C ASN A 186 -10.60 1.23 -7.02
N CYS A 187 -10.55 2.20 -6.10
CA CYS A 187 -10.55 2.00 -4.64
C CYS A 187 -11.70 2.80 -3.99
N PRO A 188 -12.97 2.44 -4.26
CA PRO A 188 -14.14 3.27 -3.93
C PRO A 188 -14.45 3.41 -2.44
N LYS A 189 -13.95 2.51 -1.59
CA LYS A 189 -14.25 2.51 -0.15
C LYS A 189 -13.18 3.13 0.73
N LEU A 190 -12.07 3.58 0.15
CA LEU A 190 -10.94 4.11 0.91
C LEU A 190 -11.32 5.47 1.49
N ARG A 191 -11.80 5.47 2.73
CA ARG A 191 -12.30 6.66 3.43
C ARG A 191 -11.31 7.16 4.47
N LYS A 192 -10.68 6.24 5.21
CA LYS A 192 -9.70 6.61 6.23
C LYS A 192 -8.30 6.54 5.65
N THR A 193 -7.68 7.70 5.48
CA THR A 193 -6.25 7.83 5.16
C THR A 193 -5.54 8.59 6.27
N MET A 194 -4.24 8.35 6.40
CA MET A 194 -3.43 9.02 7.40
C MET A 194 -3.42 10.55 7.19
N LYS A 195 -3.28 11.32 8.27
CA LYS A 195 -3.14 12.78 8.25
C LYS A 195 -1.72 13.13 7.81
N SER A 196 -1.39 12.82 6.56
CA SER A 196 -0.01 12.77 6.10
C SER A 196 0.44 14.05 5.41
N CYS A 197 1.66 14.48 5.72
CA CYS A 197 2.38 15.49 4.93
C CYS A 197 3.18 14.82 3.80
N PHE A 198 3.00 15.28 2.56
CA PHE A 198 3.72 14.79 1.37
C PHE A 198 4.60 15.89 0.75
N PRO A 199 5.69 16.32 1.43
CA PRO A 199 6.48 17.49 1.01
C PRO A 199 7.10 17.33 -0.40
N SER A 200 7.38 16.11 -0.83
CA SER A 200 8.06 15.80 -2.10
C SER A 200 7.13 15.37 -3.23
N LEU A 201 5.80 15.45 -3.05
CA LEU A 201 4.85 14.85 -3.98
C LEU A 201 4.71 15.66 -5.28
N LYS A 202 5.16 15.06 -6.38
CA LYS A 202 5.16 15.67 -7.72
C LYS A 202 4.01 15.16 -8.59
N LYS A 203 3.62 13.90 -8.43
CA LYS A 203 2.67 13.23 -9.33
C LYS A 203 1.52 12.60 -8.55
N LEU A 204 0.31 13.08 -8.80
CA LEU A 204 -0.91 12.54 -8.23
C LEU A 204 -1.83 11.99 -9.32
N SER A 205 -2.29 10.76 -9.17
CA SER A 205 -3.30 10.17 -10.06
C SER A 205 -4.37 9.44 -9.26
N ILE A 206 -5.61 9.92 -9.37
CA ILE A 206 -6.77 9.36 -8.68
C ILE A 206 -7.85 9.02 -9.72
N GLY A 207 -8.27 7.76 -9.73
CA GLY A 207 -9.23 7.22 -10.69
C GLY A 207 -10.30 6.36 -10.03
N ASN A 208 -11.60 6.63 -10.22
CA ASN A 208 -12.68 5.75 -9.76
C ASN A 208 -12.58 5.34 -8.28
N SER A 209 -12.38 6.35 -7.42
CA SER A 209 -12.27 6.19 -5.97
C SER A 209 -13.02 7.34 -5.29
N GLU A 210 -13.74 7.08 -4.20
CA GLU A 210 -14.25 8.18 -3.36
C GLU A 210 -13.06 8.77 -2.61
N SER A 211 -12.56 9.90 -3.11
CA SER A 211 -11.22 10.39 -2.75
C SER A 211 -11.26 11.73 -2.03
N SER A 212 -12.43 12.18 -1.56
CA SER A 212 -12.61 13.49 -0.95
C SER A 212 -11.66 13.69 0.23
N MET A 213 -11.53 12.72 1.13
CA MET A 213 -10.63 12.82 2.30
C MET A 213 -9.14 12.79 1.93
N ILE A 214 -8.77 12.05 0.88
CA ILE A 214 -7.40 12.01 0.35
C ILE A 214 -7.05 13.34 -0.30
N LEU A 215 -7.98 13.89 -1.10
CA LEU A 215 -7.82 15.17 -1.74
C LEU A 215 -7.76 16.31 -0.72
N GLU A 216 -8.59 16.29 0.34
CA GLU A 216 -8.53 17.24 1.46
C GLU A 216 -7.13 17.20 2.09
N SER A 217 -6.66 16.02 2.52
CA SER A 217 -5.35 15.84 3.17
C SER A 217 -4.19 16.33 2.30
N ILE A 218 -4.21 16.02 0.99
CA ILE A 218 -3.19 16.46 0.04
C ILE A 218 -3.28 17.97 -0.20
N SER A 219 -4.49 18.51 -0.35
CA SER A 219 -4.70 19.92 -0.66
C SER A 219 -4.21 20.84 0.46
N GLU A 220 -4.27 20.40 1.72
CA GLU A 220 -3.79 21.17 2.87
C GLU A 220 -2.26 21.21 2.99
N ASN A 221 -1.57 20.16 2.53
CA ASN A 221 -0.17 19.91 2.91
C ASN A 221 0.81 19.81 1.74
N VAL A 222 0.37 20.03 0.50
CA VAL A 222 1.21 19.83 -0.70
C VAL A 222 1.21 21.05 -1.62
N SER A 223 2.43 21.54 -1.92
CA SER A 223 2.70 22.66 -2.82
C SER A 223 3.70 22.34 -3.96
N SER A 224 4.11 21.07 -4.09
CA SER A 224 5.13 20.59 -5.02
C SER A 224 4.60 19.77 -6.21
N LEU A 225 3.28 19.71 -6.44
CA LEU A 225 2.67 18.90 -7.50
C LEU A 225 2.95 19.47 -8.89
N GLU A 226 3.58 18.66 -9.73
CA GLU A 226 3.83 18.96 -11.15
C GLU A 226 2.73 18.38 -12.05
N THR A 227 2.17 17.23 -11.69
CA THR A 227 1.18 16.52 -12.51
C THR A 227 0.04 15.98 -11.66
N VAL A 228 -1.19 16.34 -12.03
CA VAL A 228 -2.41 15.87 -11.39
C VAL A 228 -3.35 15.27 -12.43
N LYS A 229 -3.81 14.05 -12.18
CA LYS A 229 -4.81 13.34 -12.99
C LYS A 229 -5.96 12.87 -12.11
N LEU A 230 -7.13 13.45 -12.27
CA LEU A 230 -8.34 13.08 -11.55
C LEU A 230 -9.35 12.49 -12.55
N GLY A 231 -10.06 11.42 -12.20
CA GLY A 231 -11.13 10.92 -13.05
C GLY A 231 -11.89 9.72 -12.48
N GLY A 232 -12.89 9.23 -13.19
CA GLY A 232 -13.37 7.87 -12.98
C GLY A 232 -14.42 7.60 -11.90
N GLY A 233 -14.64 8.48 -10.91
CA GLY A 233 -15.45 8.16 -9.72
C GLY A 233 -16.62 9.11 -9.45
N ASN A 234 -17.57 8.66 -8.60
CA ASN A 234 -18.73 9.44 -8.16
C ASN A 234 -18.39 10.73 -7.41
N SER A 235 -17.14 10.93 -6.96
CA SER A 235 -16.66 12.19 -6.36
C SER A 235 -16.94 13.43 -7.21
N CYS A 236 -17.00 13.29 -8.55
CA CYS A 236 -17.28 14.40 -9.46
C CYS A 236 -18.74 14.44 -9.97
N ARG A 237 -19.67 13.66 -9.37
CA ARG A 237 -21.02 13.46 -9.93
C ARG A 237 -22.20 13.69 -8.96
N SER A 238 -21.98 13.89 -7.66
CA SER A 238 -23.09 14.17 -6.73
C SER A 238 -23.41 15.66 -6.67
N SER A 239 -24.68 16.02 -6.81
CA SER A 239 -25.16 17.41 -6.96
C SER A 239 -24.98 18.29 -5.72
N THR A 240 -24.77 17.68 -4.53
CA THR A 240 -24.43 18.39 -3.28
C THR A 240 -22.94 18.32 -2.94
N SER A 241 -22.20 17.33 -3.49
CA SER A 241 -20.75 17.18 -3.31
C SER A 241 -19.91 17.95 -4.33
N HIS A 242 -20.55 18.52 -5.36
CA HIS A 242 -19.88 19.30 -6.40
C HIS A 242 -19.14 20.50 -5.79
N SER A 243 -19.79 21.31 -4.96
CA SER A 243 -19.17 22.53 -4.40
C SER A 243 -17.97 22.23 -3.49
N ARG A 244 -18.06 21.19 -2.65
CA ARG A 244 -16.97 20.81 -1.73
C ARG A 244 -15.78 20.21 -2.48
N THR A 245 -16.03 19.30 -3.42
CA THR A 245 -14.97 18.67 -4.22
C THR A 245 -14.29 19.70 -5.13
N GLU A 246 -15.06 20.61 -5.73
CA GLU A 246 -14.55 21.71 -6.53
C GLU A 246 -13.74 22.70 -5.68
N SER A 247 -14.18 23.01 -4.46
CA SER A 247 -13.41 23.82 -3.51
C SER A 247 -12.07 23.18 -3.16
N ILE A 248 -12.03 21.87 -2.89
CA ILE A 248 -10.78 21.14 -2.60
C ILE A 248 -9.84 21.14 -3.82
N ILE A 249 -10.39 20.95 -5.02
CA ILE A 249 -9.61 21.00 -6.26
C ILE A 249 -9.04 22.41 -6.46
N ASN A 250 -9.83 23.46 -6.24
CA ASN A 250 -9.39 24.84 -6.34
C ASN A 250 -8.29 25.16 -5.33
N MET A 251 -8.41 24.67 -4.09
CA MET A 251 -7.36 24.80 -3.07
C MET A 251 -6.07 24.10 -3.50
N LEU A 252 -6.18 22.88 -4.04
CA LEU A 252 -5.04 22.11 -4.56
C LEU A 252 -4.37 22.84 -5.73
N LEU A 253 -5.15 23.38 -6.68
CA LEU A 253 -4.64 24.18 -7.80
C LEU A 253 -3.94 25.45 -7.31
N ARG A 254 -4.53 26.17 -6.35
CA ARG A 254 -3.96 27.39 -5.77
C ARG A 254 -2.62 27.12 -5.10
N ASN A 255 -2.55 26.07 -4.27
CA ASN A 255 -1.36 25.69 -3.52
C ASN A 255 -0.22 25.18 -4.41
N ASN A 256 -0.52 24.72 -5.62
CA ASN A 256 0.46 24.19 -6.57
C ASN A 256 0.60 25.07 -7.84
N SER A 257 0.12 26.32 -7.80
CA SER A 257 0.08 27.22 -8.96
C SER A 257 1.46 27.50 -9.60
N LEU A 258 2.54 27.42 -8.82
CA LEU A 258 3.92 27.66 -9.30
C LEU A 258 4.61 26.38 -9.81
N SER A 259 4.14 25.20 -9.43
CA SER A 259 4.78 23.91 -9.72
C SER A 259 4.03 23.08 -10.77
N LEU A 260 2.72 23.29 -10.91
CA LEU A 260 1.84 22.48 -11.74
C LEU A 260 2.07 22.74 -13.24
N SER A 261 2.50 21.70 -13.96
CA SER A 261 2.69 21.74 -15.42
C SER A 261 1.62 20.97 -16.19
N LYS A 262 0.96 19.99 -15.56
CA LYS A 262 -0.05 19.14 -16.19
C LYS A 262 -1.22 18.88 -15.24
N PHE A 263 -2.41 19.33 -15.64
CA PHE A 263 -3.65 19.07 -14.92
C PHE A 263 -4.68 18.44 -15.86
N ASN A 264 -5.19 17.26 -15.52
CA ASN A 264 -6.21 16.57 -16.33
C ASN A 264 -7.35 16.07 -15.45
N ILE A 265 -8.58 16.45 -15.82
CA ILE A 265 -9.81 15.87 -15.28
C ILE A 265 -10.45 14.99 -16.36
N ILE A 266 -10.38 13.68 -16.17
CA ILE A 266 -11.01 12.69 -17.05
C ILE A 266 -12.45 12.48 -16.54
N LYS A 267 -13.39 13.22 -17.13
CA LYS A 267 -14.82 12.93 -16.96
C LYS A 267 -15.11 11.60 -17.67
N VAL A 268 -15.52 10.58 -16.93
CA VAL A 268 -16.13 9.40 -17.56
C VAL A 268 -17.43 9.90 -18.18
N GLN A 269 -17.65 9.66 -19.47
CA GLN A 269 -18.97 9.82 -20.08
C GLN A 269 -19.85 8.67 -19.60
N GLY A 270 -21.09 8.98 -19.20
CA GLY A 270 -22.06 7.95 -18.79
C GLY A 270 -22.36 6.99 -19.93
N GLN A 271 -22.47 5.71 -19.60
CA GLN A 271 -23.39 4.77 -20.24
C GLN A 271 -24.35 4.30 -19.16
#